data_AF-R5EFM3-F1
#
_entry.id   AF-R5EFM3-F1
#
_cell.length_a   1.000
_cell.length_b   1.000
_cell.length_c   1.000
_cell.angle_alpha   90.00
_cell.angle_beta   90.00
_cell.angle_gamma   90.00
#
_symmetry.space_group_name_H-M   'P 1'
#
loop_
_entity.id
_entity.type
_entity.pdbx_description
1 polymer ?
#
loop_
_entity_poly.entity_id
_entity_poly.type
_entity_poly.pdbx_seq_one_letter_code
_entity_poly.pdbx_strand_id
1 'polypeptide(L)'
;MSMSINGLGATSMLAQLQKMQRQMRTLSMASADNQMLNQNVNNTPVFNQPEVTTTSGAAPIEQTDNVGAFANMLHEAFETVNNLQNDSSNKQTRFDLGDRSMTLSDVMLASQKASISFDATLQVRNKMIEAYKTISQMQI
;
A
#
# COMPACT_ATOMS: atom_id res chain seq x y z
N MET A 1 1.59 10.42 -69.40
CA MET A 1 0.71 10.52 -68.21
C MET A 1 0.53 9.13 -67.62
N SER A 2 1.18 8.85 -66.51
CA SER A 2 0.93 7.68 -65.66
C SER A 2 1.52 7.98 -64.28
N MET A 3 0.72 8.63 -63.43
CA MET A 3 1.04 8.78 -62.02
C MET A 3 0.50 7.54 -61.29
N SER A 4 1.40 6.64 -60.91
CA SER A 4 1.10 5.55 -59.98
C SER A 4 1.34 6.05 -58.55
N ILE A 5 0.26 6.03 -57.77
CA ILE A 5 0.19 6.38 -56.35
C ILE A 5 0.05 5.05 -55.58
N ASN A 6 0.64 4.99 -54.39
CA ASN A 6 0.49 3.99 -53.31
C ASN A 6 1.32 2.71 -53.33
N GLY A 7 2.10 2.55 -52.25
CA GLY A 7 2.79 1.31 -51.85
C GLY A 7 3.75 1.42 -50.65
N LEU A 8 3.96 2.60 -50.06
CA LEU A 8 5.04 2.88 -49.08
C LEU A 8 4.59 3.07 -47.62
N GLY A 9 3.47 2.49 -47.20
CA GLY A 9 2.94 2.66 -45.82
C GLY A 9 3.18 1.50 -44.84
N ALA A 10 3.31 0.26 -45.32
CA ALA A 10 3.31 -0.93 -44.44
C ALA A 10 4.72 -1.39 -44.02
N THR A 11 5.74 -1.13 -44.84
CA THR A 11 7.13 -1.53 -44.57
C THR A 11 7.82 -0.61 -43.55
N SER A 12 7.43 0.67 -43.51
CA SER A 12 7.96 1.64 -42.55
C SER A 12 7.42 1.44 -41.14
N MET A 13 6.14 1.09 -40.96
CA MET A 13 5.57 0.79 -39.65
C MET A 13 6.14 -0.50 -39.05
N LEU A 14 6.39 -1.52 -39.87
CA LEU A 14 7.01 -2.77 -39.41
C LEU A 14 8.50 -2.55 -39.06
N ALA A 15 9.19 -1.70 -39.82
CA ALA A 15 10.53 -1.22 -39.45
C ALA A 15 10.52 -0.37 -38.17
N GLN A 16 9.45 0.40 -37.93
CA GLN A 16 9.26 1.18 -36.71
C GLN A 16 8.95 0.31 -35.49
N LEU A 17 8.19 -0.78 -35.65
CA LEU A 17 7.94 -1.77 -34.61
C LEU A 17 9.23 -2.52 -34.23
N GLN A 18 10.07 -2.89 -35.22
CA GLN A 18 11.37 -3.48 -34.97
C GLN A 18 12.34 -2.51 -34.28
N LYS A 19 12.30 -1.21 -34.63
CA LYS A 19 13.10 -0.18 -33.97
C LYS A 19 12.66 0.04 -32.51
N MET A 20 11.36 0.00 -32.24
CA MET A 20 10.80 0.10 -30.89
C MET A 20 11.20 -1.09 -30.00
N GLN A 21 11.19 -2.32 -30.55
CA GLN A 21 11.66 -3.51 -29.83
C GLN A 21 13.16 -3.48 -29.51
N ARG A 22 13.98 -2.86 -30.37
CA ARG A 22 15.40 -2.61 -30.06
C ARG A 22 15.56 -1.54 -28.99
N GLN A 23 14.77 -0.47 -29.02
CA GLN A 23 14.82 0.58 -28.00
C GLN A 23 14.46 0.05 -26.60
N MET A 24 13.48 -0.84 -26.48
CA MET A 24 13.16 -1.52 -25.21
C MET A 24 14.33 -2.37 -24.67
N ARG A 25 15.09 -3.05 -25.54
CA ARG A 25 16.31 -3.78 -25.13
C ARG A 25 17.47 -2.86 -24.76
N THR A 26 17.60 -1.70 -25.40
CA THR A 26 18.67 -0.75 -25.05
C THR A 26 18.39 0.03 -23.76
N LEU A 27 17.12 0.14 -23.32
CA LEU A 27 16.81 0.72 -22.00
C LEU A 27 17.23 -0.18 -20.83
N SER A 28 17.45 -1.49 -21.03
CA SER A 28 18.00 -2.37 -19.99
C SER A 28 19.53 -2.52 -20.02
N MET A 29 20.22 -1.90 -20.99
CA MET A 29 21.69 -1.87 -21.07
C MET A 29 22.29 -0.48 -20.81
N ALA A 30 21.50 0.60 -20.95
CA ALA A 30 21.92 1.97 -20.62
C ALA A 30 21.94 2.28 -19.10
N SER A 31 21.48 1.36 -18.24
CA SER A 31 21.61 1.48 -16.78
C SER A 31 22.94 0.94 -16.23
N ALA A 32 23.81 0.39 -17.08
CA ALA A 32 25.13 -0.12 -16.67
C ALA A 32 26.24 0.96 -16.65
N ASP A 33 26.03 2.13 -17.26
CA ASP A 33 27.01 3.24 -17.29
C ASP A 33 26.77 4.29 -16.17
N ASN A 34 25.66 4.17 -15.43
CA ASN A 34 25.34 5.07 -14.32
C ASN A 34 25.92 4.57 -12.97
N GLN A 35 27.10 3.94 -13.02
CA GLN A 35 27.86 3.50 -11.84
C GLN A 35 29.26 4.14 -11.72
N MET A 36 29.66 5.05 -12.62
CA MET A 36 31.01 5.66 -12.57
C MET A 36 31.04 7.18 -12.28
N LEU A 37 29.91 7.80 -11.93
CA LEU A 37 29.85 9.21 -11.49
C LEU A 37 29.24 9.38 -10.09
N ASN A 38 29.48 8.43 -9.18
CA ASN A 38 29.28 8.67 -7.75
C ASN A 38 30.48 9.46 -7.20
N GLN A 39 30.58 10.74 -7.57
CA GLN A 39 31.38 11.73 -6.85
C GLN A 39 30.45 12.58 -5.98
N ASN A 40 30.51 12.30 -4.68
CA ASN A 40 30.57 13.29 -3.60
C ASN A 40 29.68 14.55 -3.74
N VAL A 41 28.44 14.46 -3.24
CA VAL A 41 27.77 15.62 -2.64
C VAL A 41 27.30 15.22 -1.24
N ASN A 42 28.19 15.48 -0.30
CA ASN A 42 27.93 15.52 1.13
C ASN A 42 26.91 16.63 1.40
N ASN A 43 25.66 16.26 1.75
CA ASN A 43 24.77 17.16 2.47
C ASN A 43 23.98 16.35 3.49
N THR A 44 24.57 16.27 4.67
CA THR A 44 24.04 15.70 5.90
C THR A 44 22.92 16.60 6.46
N PRO A 45 21.81 15.99 6.88
CA PRO A 45 21.29 16.29 8.20
C PRO A 45 21.75 15.20 9.16
N VAL A 46 22.66 15.59 10.04
CA VAL A 46 23.06 14.84 11.24
C VAL A 46 21.81 14.60 12.08
N PHE A 47 21.29 13.37 12.03
CA PHE A 47 20.42 12.85 13.07
C PHE A 47 21.25 11.83 13.85
N ASN A 48 21.61 12.18 15.08
CA ASN A 48 22.27 11.29 16.04
C ASN A 48 21.46 10.00 16.18
N GLN A 49 21.97 8.90 15.61
CA GLN A 49 21.60 7.56 16.05
C GLN A 49 22.42 7.25 17.31
N PRO A 50 21.82 7.00 18.48
CA PRO A 50 22.52 6.29 19.52
C PRO A 50 22.80 4.87 19.00
N GLU A 51 24.09 4.55 18.93
CA GLU A 51 24.66 3.24 18.71
C GLU A 51 23.98 2.19 19.58
N VAL A 52 23.14 1.34 18.99
CA VAL A 52 22.66 0.12 19.66
C VAL A 52 23.72 -0.94 19.43
N THR A 53 24.68 -1.01 20.34
CA THR A 53 25.64 -2.10 20.43
C THR A 53 24.86 -3.42 20.51
N THR A 54 25.07 -4.28 19.52
CA THR A 54 24.58 -5.67 19.50
C THR A 54 25.20 -6.44 20.65
N THR A 55 24.50 -6.52 21.78
CA THR A 55 24.76 -7.52 22.80
C THR A 55 23.99 -8.79 22.45
N SER A 56 24.75 -9.82 22.10
CA SER A 56 24.30 -11.20 22.06
C SER A 56 23.62 -11.57 23.38
N GLY A 57 22.30 -11.61 23.35
CA GLY A 57 21.46 -12.26 24.35
C GLY A 57 20.39 -13.02 23.57
N ALA A 58 20.57 -14.33 23.45
CA ALA A 58 19.48 -15.23 23.09
C ALA A 58 18.46 -15.18 24.24
N ALA A 59 17.58 -14.18 24.20
CA ALA A 59 16.35 -14.22 24.97
C ALA A 59 15.55 -15.42 24.44
N PRO A 60 14.92 -16.21 25.32
CA PRO A 60 13.96 -17.19 24.87
C PRO A 60 12.93 -16.40 24.06
N ILE A 61 12.70 -16.82 22.81
CA ILE A 61 11.43 -16.56 22.14
C ILE A 61 10.38 -17.23 23.00
N GLU A 62 9.92 -16.51 24.03
CA GLU A 62 8.70 -16.88 24.71
C GLU A 62 7.66 -16.97 23.61
N GLN A 63 7.05 -18.16 23.47
CA GLN A 63 5.82 -18.32 22.73
C GLN A 63 4.76 -17.52 23.47
N THR A 64 4.81 -16.20 23.32
CA THR A 64 3.69 -15.32 23.59
C THR A 64 2.54 -15.89 22.79
N ASP A 65 1.39 -16.00 23.43
CA ASP A 65 0.15 -16.49 22.84
C ASP A 65 -0.32 -15.49 21.76
N ASN A 66 0.40 -15.46 20.64
CA ASN A 66 0.28 -14.49 19.56
C ASN A 66 -1.11 -14.58 18.90
N VAL A 67 -1.72 -15.76 18.97
CA VAL A 67 -3.08 -16.01 18.49
C VAL A 67 -4.10 -15.29 19.38
N GLY A 68 -3.95 -15.34 20.70
CA GLY A 68 -4.81 -14.61 21.64
C GLY A 68 -4.66 -13.09 21.52
N ALA A 69 -3.43 -12.58 21.43
CA ALA A 69 -3.18 -11.15 21.26
C ALA A 69 -3.78 -10.60 19.95
N PHE A 70 -3.69 -11.36 18.86
CA PHE A 70 -4.29 -10.99 17.57
C PHE A 70 -5.82 -11.06 17.60
N ALA A 71 -6.41 -12.08 18.23
CA ALA A 71 -7.86 -12.18 18.39
C ALA A 71 -8.43 -10.98 19.19
N ASN A 72 -7.72 -10.54 20.23
CA ASN A 72 -8.08 -9.35 21.00
C ASN A 72 -7.99 -8.08 20.14
N MET A 73 -6.91 -7.90 19.37
CA MET A 73 -6.78 -6.75 18.45
C MET A 73 -7.89 -6.74 17.38
N LEU A 74 -8.27 -7.92 16.86
CA LEU A 74 -9.37 -8.02 15.89
C LEU A 74 -10.73 -7.68 16.54
N HIS A 75 -10.96 -8.15 17.77
CA HIS A 75 -12.16 -7.79 18.53
C HIS A 75 -12.25 -6.28 18.73
N GLU A 76 -11.16 -5.65 19.19
CA GLU A 76 -11.05 -4.21 19.36
C GLU A 76 -11.24 -3.44 18.04
N ALA A 77 -10.73 -3.97 16.92
CA ALA A 77 -10.96 -3.38 15.60
C ALA A 77 -12.44 -3.39 15.21
N PHE A 78 -13.15 -4.50 15.47
CA PHE A 78 -14.59 -4.58 15.23
C PHE A 78 -15.39 -3.60 16.10
N GLU A 79 -15.06 -3.50 17.39
CA GLU A 79 -15.67 -2.50 18.28
C GLU A 79 -15.38 -1.07 17.79
N THR A 80 -14.15 -0.80 17.35
CA THR A 80 -13.76 0.50 16.80
C THR A 80 -14.57 0.86 15.56
N VAL A 81 -14.74 -0.08 14.62
CA VAL A 81 -15.57 0.14 13.43
C VAL A 81 -17.02 0.39 13.81
N ASN A 82 -17.57 -0.38 14.76
CA ASN A 82 -18.93 -0.18 15.25
C ASN A 82 -19.12 1.22 15.85
N ASN A 83 -18.17 1.65 16.68
CA ASN A 83 -18.17 2.97 17.28
C ASN A 83 -18.08 4.08 16.22
N LEU A 84 -17.19 3.95 15.23
CA LEU A 84 -17.05 4.92 14.14
C LEU A 84 -18.31 5.00 13.26
N GLN A 85 -18.96 3.86 13.00
CA GLN A 85 -20.20 3.83 12.24
C GLN A 85 -21.35 4.50 13.01
N ASN A 86 -21.47 4.25 14.31
CA ASN A 86 -22.44 4.93 15.17
C ASN A 86 -22.16 6.43 15.28
N ASP A 87 -20.90 6.84 15.46
CA ASP A 87 -20.49 8.25 15.50
C ASP A 87 -20.84 8.96 14.19
N SER A 88 -20.52 8.35 13.04
CA SER A 88 -20.88 8.90 11.73
C SER A 88 -22.40 9.07 11.58
N SER A 89 -23.20 8.08 11.98
CA SER A 89 -24.66 8.13 11.91
C SER A 89 -25.24 9.20 12.84
N ASN A 90 -24.71 9.31 14.05
CA ASN A 90 -25.11 10.32 15.03
C ASN A 90 -24.81 11.74 14.52
N LYS A 91 -23.60 11.95 14.00
CA LYS A 91 -23.18 13.24 13.43
C LYS A 91 -24.01 13.63 12.23
N GLN A 92 -24.30 12.68 11.34
CA GLN A 92 -25.20 12.90 10.22
C GLN A 92 -26.59 13.35 10.71
N THR A 93 -27.17 12.62 11.67
CA THR A 93 -28.48 12.94 12.24
C THR A 93 -28.49 14.35 12.87
N ARG A 94 -27.47 14.68 13.67
CA ARG A 94 -27.36 16.01 14.29
C ARG A 94 -27.20 17.13 13.27
N PHE A 95 -26.44 16.87 12.21
CA PHE A 95 -26.28 17.81 11.10
C PHE A 95 -27.62 18.03 10.38
N ASP A 96 -28.36 16.96 10.08
CA ASP A 96 -29.68 17.04 9.45
C ASP A 96 -30.70 17.78 10.34
N LEU A 97 -30.56 17.70 11.66
CA LEU A 97 -31.34 18.47 12.64
C LEU A 97 -30.92 19.94 12.74
N GLY A 98 -29.89 20.38 12.02
CA GLY A 98 -29.44 21.77 11.99
C GLY A 98 -28.59 22.20 13.18
N ASP A 99 -27.92 21.25 13.85
CA ASP A 99 -27.00 21.54 14.95
C ASP A 99 -25.80 22.37 14.48
N ARG A 100 -25.72 23.63 14.93
CA ARG A 100 -24.67 24.58 14.54
C ARG A 100 -23.29 24.25 15.10
N SER A 101 -23.20 23.32 16.05
CA SER A 101 -21.92 22.87 16.62
C SER A 101 -21.21 21.83 15.76
N MET A 102 -21.87 21.30 14.72
CA MET A 102 -21.31 20.34 13.78
C MET A 102 -21.26 20.95 12.39
N THR A 103 -20.15 20.72 11.69
CA THR A 103 -20.01 21.12 10.29
C THR A 103 -20.25 19.93 9.37
N LEU A 104 -20.59 20.20 8.11
CA LEU A 104 -20.66 19.15 7.08
C LEU A 104 -19.34 18.37 6.98
N SER A 105 -18.21 19.06 7.16
CA SER A 105 -16.88 18.47 7.16
C SER A 105 -16.69 17.43 8.27
N ASP A 106 -17.30 17.65 9.44
CA ASP A 106 -17.21 16.69 10.56
C ASP A 106 -17.97 15.39 10.25
N VAL A 107 -19.14 15.50 9.59
CA VAL A 107 -19.92 14.34 9.13
C VAL A 107 -19.14 13.58 8.06
N MET A 108 -18.62 14.29 7.06
CA MET A 108 -17.81 13.68 6.00
C MET A 108 -16.55 13.02 6.54
N LEU A 109 -15.87 13.66 7.50
CA LEU A 109 -14.68 13.09 8.14
C LEU A 109 -15.02 11.87 8.97
N ALA A 110 -16.10 11.88 9.73
CA ALA A 110 -16.55 10.73 10.51
C ALA A 110 -16.91 9.55 9.59
N SER A 111 -17.63 9.82 8.50
CA SER A 111 -17.96 8.81 7.48
C SER A 111 -16.69 8.25 6.82
N GLN A 112 -15.74 9.11 6.45
CA GLN A 112 -14.48 8.69 5.84
C GLN A 112 -13.63 7.84 6.79
N LYS A 113 -13.59 8.20 8.08
CA LYS A 113 -12.93 7.39 9.12
C LYS A 113 -13.56 6.01 9.25
N ALA A 114 -14.89 5.94 9.34
CA ALA A 114 -15.61 4.67 9.42
C ALA A 114 -15.31 3.76 8.22
N SER A 115 -15.32 4.31 7.01
CA SER A 115 -15.03 3.55 5.78
C SER A 115 -13.60 2.99 5.76
N ILE A 116 -12.58 3.83 6.04
CA ILE A 116 -11.18 3.38 6.03
C ILE A 116 -10.93 2.34 7.12
N SER A 117 -11.49 2.52 8.32
CA SER A 117 -11.35 1.57 9.42
C SER A 117 -12.05 0.23 9.12
N PHE A 118 -13.20 0.26 8.44
CA PHE A 118 -13.87 -0.95 7.99
C PHE A 118 -13.02 -1.72 6.97
N ASP A 119 -12.47 -1.03 5.97
CA ASP A 119 -11.60 -1.64 4.97
C ASP A 119 -10.35 -2.27 5.59
N ALA A 120 -9.73 -1.59 6.55
CA ALA A 120 -8.62 -2.13 7.32
C ALA A 120 -9.02 -3.42 8.07
N THR A 121 -10.17 -3.41 8.72
CA THR A 121 -10.69 -4.59 9.45
C THR A 121 -10.96 -5.77 8.52
N LEU A 122 -11.47 -5.51 7.31
CA LEU A 122 -11.68 -6.56 6.30
C LEU A 122 -10.36 -7.21 5.89
N GLN A 123 -9.28 -6.43 5.75
CA GLN A 123 -7.96 -6.98 5.45
C GLN A 123 -7.48 -7.92 6.56
N VAL A 124 -7.63 -7.51 7.83
CA VAL A 124 -7.26 -8.34 8.99
C VAL A 124 -8.11 -9.61 9.05
N ARG A 125 -9.42 -9.50 8.83
CA ARG A 125 -10.34 -10.65 8.78
C ARG A 125 -9.95 -11.66 7.72
N ASN A 126 -9.58 -11.21 6.52
CA ASN A 126 -9.13 -12.08 5.44
C ASN A 126 -7.82 -12.79 5.81
N LYS A 127 -6.88 -12.07 6.44
CA LYS A 127 -5.61 -12.64 6.93
C LYS A 127 -5.81 -13.67 8.02
N MET A 128 -6.80 -13.50 8.90
CA MET A 128 -7.15 -14.49 9.92
C MET A 128 -7.66 -15.79 9.30
N ILE A 129 -8.55 -15.69 8.31
CA ILE A 129 -9.08 -16.86 7.60
C ILE A 129 -7.95 -17.61 6.89
N GLU A 130 -7.03 -16.87 6.27
CA GLU A 130 -5.83 -17.42 5.64
C GLU A 130 -4.92 -18.13 6.65
N ALA A 131 -4.64 -17.52 7.80
CA ALA A 131 -3.83 -18.12 8.86
C ALA A 131 -4.45 -19.42 9.41
N TYR A 132 -5.77 -19.43 9.67
CA TYR A 132 -6.49 -20.63 10.07
C TYR A 132 -6.40 -21.74 9.02
N LYS A 133 -6.61 -21.40 7.75
CA LYS A 133 -6.49 -22.33 6.62
C LYS A 133 -5.08 -22.91 6.54
N THR A 134 -4.04 -22.09 6.68
CA THR A 134 -2.64 -22.54 6.67
C THR A 134 -2.34 -23.51 7.80
N ILE A 135 -2.80 -23.22 9.03
CA ILE A 135 -2.62 -24.12 10.18
C ILE A 135 -3.34 -25.47 9.95
N SER A 136 -4.52 -25.46 9.32
CA SER A 136 -5.24 -26.68 8.95
C SER A 136 -4.54 -27.48 7.84
N GLN A 137 -3.85 -26.82 6.93
CA GLN A 137 -3.14 -27.45 5.82
C GLN A 137 -1.76 -27.98 6.21
N MET A 138 -1.17 -27.48 7.30
CA MET A 138 0.07 -28.02 7.88
C MET A 138 -0.14 -29.30 8.71
N GLN A 139 -1.37 -29.58 9.17
CA GLN A 139 -1.67 -30.69 10.08
C GLN A 139 -2.11 -31.99 9.39
N ILE A 140 -1.87 -32.13 8.08
CA ILE A 140 -2.13 -33.37 7.33
C ILE A 140 -0.85 -33.99 6.78
#